data_AF-A0A9D8C4W9-F1
#
_entry.id   AF-A0A9D8C4W9-F1
#
_cell.length_a   1.000
_cell.length_b   1.000
_cell.length_c   1.000
_cell.angle_alpha   90.00
_cell.angle_beta   90.00
_cell.angle_gamma   90.00
#
_symmetry.space_group_name_H-M   'P 1'
#
loop_
_entity.id
_entity.type
_entity.pdbx_description
1 polymer ?
#
loop_
_entity_poly.entity_id
_entity_poly.type
_entity_poly.pdbx_seq_one_letter_code
_entity_poly.pdbx_strand_id
1 'polypeptide(L)'
;MTDEDEGFADDARGEEGLARLVAVERMAARMAAVPWFAHVGQPLLAPEREQARAYLDALGFADADLVPVRDWEEAAFAAENPGFDSAWWDAEEQLRAALNSEALAHVDERELQLVLPRLAERAAAPARRAAQEAAVLAKMSDAELLQAAVGAAMQSAHQRALVEIAAGDEDHAFRHKFALFESGRWPIAVVGATFHLF
;
A
#
# COMPACT_ATOMS: atom_id res chain seq x y z
N MET A 1 -6.67 -30.74 -27.49
CA MET A 1 -6.37 -30.58 -26.06
C MET A 1 -6.66 -31.93 -25.45
N THR A 2 -5.60 -32.69 -25.21
CA THR A 2 -5.65 -34.05 -24.65
C THR A 2 -5.57 -33.98 -23.12
N ASP A 3 -6.02 -35.01 -22.39
CA ASP A 3 -5.94 -35.08 -20.91
C ASP A 3 -4.51 -34.84 -20.37
N GLU A 4 -3.48 -35.14 -21.17
CA GLU A 4 -2.07 -34.85 -20.85
C GLU A 4 -1.77 -33.33 -20.87
N ASP A 5 -2.36 -32.55 -21.80
CA ASP A 5 -2.17 -31.09 -21.88
C ASP A 5 -2.80 -30.38 -20.67
N GLU A 6 -3.91 -30.90 -20.14
CA GLU A 6 -4.58 -30.34 -18.96
C GLU A 6 -3.79 -30.59 -17.68
N GLY A 7 -3.14 -31.77 -17.54
CA GLY A 7 -2.28 -32.08 -16.39
C GLY A 7 -1.02 -31.21 -16.32
N PHE A 8 -0.35 -30.95 -17.45
CA PHE A 8 0.82 -30.07 -17.49
C PHE A 8 0.47 -28.60 -17.18
N ALA A 9 -0.72 -28.13 -17.57
CA ALA A 9 -1.17 -26.78 -17.29
C ALA A 9 -1.53 -26.57 -15.80
N ASP A 10 -2.09 -27.59 -15.15
CA ASP A 10 -2.42 -27.55 -13.72
C ASP A 10 -1.16 -27.58 -12.84
N ASP A 11 -0.18 -28.43 -13.17
CA ASP A 11 1.10 -28.50 -12.47
C ASP A 11 1.90 -27.18 -12.60
N ALA A 12 1.96 -26.58 -13.79
CA ALA A 12 2.63 -25.30 -14.01
C ALA A 12 1.97 -24.14 -13.23
N ARG A 13 0.62 -24.13 -13.16
CA ARG A 13 -0.14 -23.16 -12.36
C ARG A 13 0.15 -23.32 -10.87
N GLY A 14 0.28 -24.56 -10.39
CA GLY A 14 0.66 -24.86 -9.01
C GLY A 14 2.06 -24.35 -8.66
N GLU A 15 3.05 -24.56 -9.54
CA GLU A 15 4.43 -24.07 -9.34
C GLU A 15 4.50 -22.53 -9.35
N GLU A 16 3.80 -21.88 -10.28
CA GLU A 16 3.75 -20.42 -10.40
C GLU A 16 3.04 -19.78 -9.19
N GLY A 17 1.92 -20.36 -8.76
CA GLY A 17 1.19 -19.95 -7.56
C GLY A 17 2.08 -20.03 -6.31
N LEU A 18 2.81 -21.14 -6.14
CA LEU A 18 3.75 -21.28 -5.02
C LEU A 18 4.86 -20.23 -5.06
N ALA A 19 5.44 -19.94 -6.23
CA ALA A 19 6.48 -18.93 -6.37
C ALA A 19 5.99 -17.52 -5.94
N ARG A 20 4.75 -17.18 -6.28
CA ARG A 20 4.07 -15.92 -5.89
C ARG A 20 3.84 -15.86 -4.38
N LEU A 21 3.35 -16.94 -3.76
CA LEU A 21 3.19 -17.02 -2.30
C LEU A 21 4.54 -16.87 -1.56
N VAL A 22 5.60 -17.49 -2.08
CA VAL A 22 6.96 -17.33 -1.52
C VAL A 22 7.45 -15.88 -1.67
N ALA A 23 7.13 -15.19 -2.76
CA ALA A 23 7.46 -13.77 -2.92
C ALA A 23 6.80 -12.90 -1.84
N VAL A 24 5.52 -13.16 -1.54
CA VAL A 24 4.79 -12.48 -0.46
C VAL A 24 5.41 -12.77 0.91
N GLU A 25 5.81 -14.01 1.20
CA GLU A 25 6.51 -14.32 2.45
C GLU A 25 7.86 -13.60 2.56
N ARG A 26 8.62 -13.48 1.46
CA ARG A 26 9.86 -12.66 1.43
C ARG A 26 9.58 -11.19 1.65
N MET A 27 8.48 -10.67 1.13
CA MET A 27 8.03 -9.30 1.40
C MET A 27 7.66 -9.15 2.88
N ALA A 28 6.92 -10.11 3.46
CA ALA A 28 6.52 -10.11 4.86
C ALA A 28 7.72 -10.09 5.82
N ALA A 29 8.78 -10.84 5.50
CA ALA A 29 10.02 -10.88 6.28
C ALA A 29 10.72 -9.51 6.37
N ARG A 30 10.48 -8.61 5.41
CA ARG A 30 11.07 -7.27 5.34
C ARG A 30 10.25 -6.20 6.06
N MET A 31 9.00 -6.47 6.47
CA MET A 31 8.11 -5.48 7.10
C MET A 31 8.70 -4.83 8.36
N ALA A 32 9.52 -5.57 9.11
CA ALA A 32 10.18 -5.06 10.32
C ALA A 32 11.32 -4.07 10.02
N ALA A 33 11.85 -4.07 8.79
CA ALA A 33 12.96 -3.20 8.37
C ALA A 33 12.49 -1.98 7.55
N VAL A 34 11.21 -1.93 7.18
CA VAL A 34 10.63 -0.76 6.52
C VAL A 34 10.72 0.44 7.48
N PRO A 35 11.23 1.61 7.04
CA PRO A 35 11.41 2.79 7.88
C PRO A 35 10.09 3.55 8.04
N TRP A 36 9.03 2.86 8.48
CA TRP A 36 7.68 3.41 8.61
C TRP A 36 7.70 4.79 9.28
N PHE A 37 7.09 5.79 8.64
CA PHE A 37 6.95 7.15 9.17
C PHE A 37 8.26 7.86 9.53
N ALA A 38 9.43 7.39 9.10
CA ALA A 38 10.72 7.96 9.50
C ALA A 38 10.95 9.39 8.98
N HIS A 39 10.28 9.78 7.88
CA HIS A 39 10.44 11.09 7.26
C HIS A 39 9.22 11.99 7.40
N VAL A 40 8.18 11.60 8.16
CA VAL A 40 6.99 12.43 8.31
C VAL A 40 7.35 13.81 8.86
N GLY A 41 6.83 14.85 8.20
CA GLY A 41 7.06 16.26 8.56
C GLY A 41 8.40 16.82 8.14
N GLN A 42 9.24 16.01 7.47
CA GLN A 42 10.45 16.50 6.82
C GLN A 42 10.13 17.03 5.42
N PRO A 43 10.93 17.96 4.86
CA PRO A 43 10.78 18.36 3.46
C PRO A 43 10.87 17.18 2.49
N LEU A 44 10.00 17.14 1.46
CA LEU A 44 10.02 16.08 0.46
C LEU A 44 11.29 16.14 -0.41
N LEU A 45 11.99 15.02 -0.48
CA LEU A 45 13.13 14.75 -1.35
C LEU A 45 12.66 14.52 -2.80
N ALA A 46 13.56 14.69 -3.77
CA ALA A 46 13.23 14.48 -5.18
C ALA A 46 12.68 13.06 -5.48
N PRO A 47 13.29 11.96 -4.97
CA PRO A 47 12.76 10.61 -5.22
C PRO A 47 11.35 10.40 -4.65
N GLU A 48 11.04 11.01 -3.50
CA GLU A 48 9.71 10.91 -2.88
C GLU A 48 8.65 11.63 -3.72
N ARG A 49 9.01 12.75 -4.35
CA ARG A 49 8.14 13.50 -5.28
C ARG A 49 7.89 12.75 -6.57
N GLU A 50 8.94 12.14 -7.13
CA GLU A 50 8.85 11.28 -8.31
C GLU A 50 7.94 10.07 -8.03
N GLN A 51 8.12 9.44 -6.87
CA GLN A 51 7.30 8.30 -6.45
C GLN A 51 5.83 8.68 -6.26
N ALA A 52 5.58 9.85 -5.65
CA ALA A 52 4.23 10.38 -5.48
C ALA A 52 3.58 10.71 -6.83
N ARG A 53 4.34 11.25 -7.79
CA ARG A 53 3.83 11.51 -9.14
C ARG A 53 3.47 10.23 -9.87
N ALA A 54 4.35 9.22 -9.85
CA ALA A 54 4.07 7.93 -10.47
C ALA A 54 2.83 7.24 -9.86
N TYR A 55 2.66 7.35 -8.54
CA TYR A 55 1.43 6.89 -7.88
C TYR A 55 0.18 7.60 -8.42
N LEU A 56 0.20 8.93 -8.53
CA LEU A 56 -0.93 9.70 -9.04
C LEU A 56 -1.22 9.40 -10.52
N ASP A 57 -0.17 9.31 -11.34
CA ASP A 57 -0.30 9.01 -12.77
C ASP A 57 -0.94 7.63 -12.98
N ALA A 58 -0.42 6.60 -12.28
CA ALA A 58 -0.94 5.24 -12.34
C ALA A 58 -2.37 5.09 -11.79
N LEU A 59 -2.77 5.98 -10.87
CA LEU A 59 -4.13 6.00 -10.31
C LEU A 59 -5.13 6.83 -11.14
N GLY A 60 -4.65 7.60 -12.13
CA GLY A 60 -5.49 8.46 -12.98
C GLY A 60 -5.68 9.88 -12.46
N PHE A 61 -4.82 10.36 -11.55
CA PHE A 61 -4.84 11.69 -10.94
C PHE A 61 -3.62 12.53 -11.35
N ALA A 62 -3.18 12.43 -12.61
CA ALA A 62 -1.96 13.06 -13.12
C ALA A 62 -1.92 14.59 -12.93
N ASP A 63 -3.07 15.25 -12.89
CA ASP A 63 -3.20 16.70 -12.70
C ASP A 63 -3.25 17.13 -11.22
N ALA A 64 -3.22 16.18 -10.27
CA ALA A 64 -3.25 16.51 -8.86
C ALA A 64 -1.93 17.16 -8.40
N ASP A 65 -2.07 18.16 -7.54
CA ASP A 65 -0.95 18.85 -6.90
C ASP A 65 -0.45 18.04 -5.71
N LEU A 66 0.87 17.86 -5.61
CA LEU A 66 1.50 17.23 -4.46
C LEU A 66 1.69 18.25 -3.33
N VAL A 67 0.97 18.05 -2.23
CA VAL A 67 1.02 18.90 -1.04
C VAL A 67 1.77 18.18 0.08
N PRO A 68 2.97 18.65 0.47
CA PRO A 68 3.66 18.12 1.64
C PRO A 68 2.93 18.52 2.92
N VAL A 69 2.61 17.53 3.74
CA VAL A 69 2.05 17.72 5.08
C VAL A 69 3.21 17.92 6.06
N ARG A 70 3.13 18.95 6.90
CA ARG A 70 4.28 19.43 7.69
C ARG A 70 4.28 18.89 9.11
N ASP A 71 3.12 18.57 9.63
CA ASP A 71 2.94 18.10 11.00
C ASP A 71 1.68 17.23 11.12
N TRP A 72 1.50 16.67 12.31
CA TRP A 72 0.39 15.78 12.60
C TRP A 72 -0.97 16.49 12.67
N GLU A 73 -1.00 17.80 12.88
CA GLU A 73 -2.26 18.56 12.90
C GLU A 73 -2.79 18.72 11.47
N GLU A 74 -1.91 19.06 10.51
CA GLU A 74 -2.25 19.05 9.09
C GLU A 74 -2.61 17.63 8.60
N ALA A 75 -1.93 16.60 9.11
CA ALA A 75 -2.24 15.21 8.78
C ALA A 75 -3.66 14.83 9.25
N ALA A 76 -4.06 15.25 10.44
CA ALA A 76 -5.41 15.05 10.96
C ALA A 76 -6.45 15.71 10.05
N PHE A 77 -6.23 16.98 9.69
CA PHE A 77 -7.13 17.72 8.81
C PHE A 77 -7.32 17.02 7.45
N ALA A 78 -6.22 16.52 6.86
CA ALA A 78 -6.24 15.79 5.60
C ALA A 78 -6.91 14.41 5.73
N ALA A 79 -6.77 13.73 6.86
CA ALA A 79 -7.39 12.42 7.12
C ALA A 79 -8.89 12.51 7.44
N GLU A 80 -9.34 13.56 8.13
CA GLU A 80 -10.74 13.78 8.50
C GLU A 80 -11.61 14.27 7.34
N ASN A 81 -11.02 14.95 6.37
CA ASN A 81 -11.74 15.57 5.26
C ASN A 81 -11.35 14.97 3.90
N PRO A 82 -11.54 13.67 3.63
CA PRO A 82 -11.26 13.10 2.30
C PRO A 82 -12.15 13.68 1.17
N GLY A 83 -13.12 14.54 1.51
CA GLY A 83 -14.20 14.93 0.62
C GLY A 83 -15.30 13.88 0.64
N PHE A 84 -16.56 14.33 0.70
CA PHE A 84 -17.70 13.44 0.50
C PHE A 84 -17.65 12.99 -0.96
N ASP A 85 -17.48 11.69 -1.23
CA ASP A 85 -17.30 11.09 -2.56
C ASP A 85 -15.85 11.21 -3.12
N SER A 86 -14.87 10.68 -2.38
CA SER A 86 -13.47 10.72 -2.83
C SER A 86 -13.25 9.76 -4.00
N ALA A 87 -13.34 10.26 -5.23
CA ALA A 87 -13.01 9.52 -6.46
C ALA A 87 -11.67 8.74 -6.38
N TRP A 88 -10.75 9.23 -5.54
CA TRP A 88 -9.50 8.55 -5.19
C TRP A 88 -9.70 7.18 -4.53
N TRP A 89 -10.57 7.11 -3.52
CA TRP A 89 -10.90 5.85 -2.87
C TRP A 89 -11.54 4.88 -3.85
N ASP A 90 -12.47 5.35 -4.68
CA ASP A 90 -13.12 4.51 -5.68
C ASP A 90 -12.12 3.99 -6.71
N ALA A 91 -11.17 4.82 -7.16
CA ALA A 91 -10.11 4.40 -8.06
C ALA A 91 -9.21 3.33 -7.41
N GLU A 92 -8.80 3.51 -6.16
CA GLU A 92 -8.04 2.48 -5.44
C GLU A 92 -8.86 1.19 -5.29
N GLU A 93 -10.13 1.29 -4.93
CA GLU A 93 -10.97 0.11 -4.70
C GLU A 93 -11.23 -0.67 -6.01
N GLN A 94 -11.37 0.03 -7.13
CA GLN A 94 -11.46 -0.58 -8.46
C GLN A 94 -10.17 -1.33 -8.81
N LEU A 95 -8.99 -0.73 -8.63
CA LEU A 95 -7.70 -1.40 -8.86
C LEU A 95 -7.55 -2.62 -7.93
N ARG A 96 -7.93 -2.48 -6.66
CA ARG A 96 -7.87 -3.58 -5.68
C ARG A 96 -8.76 -4.74 -6.09
N ALA A 97 -9.98 -4.48 -6.54
CA ALA A 97 -10.91 -5.50 -7.01
C ALA A 97 -10.40 -6.22 -8.27
N ALA A 98 -9.80 -5.47 -9.20
CA ALA A 98 -9.17 -6.03 -10.40
C ALA A 98 -8.01 -6.97 -10.03
N LEU A 99 -7.07 -6.51 -9.20
CA LEU A 99 -5.95 -7.33 -8.73
C LEU A 99 -6.40 -8.58 -7.96
N ASN A 100 -7.47 -8.47 -7.18
CA ASN A 100 -8.00 -9.63 -6.47
C ASN A 100 -8.53 -10.68 -7.44
N SER A 101 -9.21 -10.26 -8.51
CA SER A 101 -9.70 -11.16 -9.56
C SER A 101 -8.54 -11.81 -10.33
N GLU A 102 -7.49 -11.05 -10.61
CA GLU A 102 -6.27 -11.53 -11.28
C GLU A 102 -5.47 -12.50 -10.38
N ALA A 103 -5.33 -12.20 -9.09
CA ALA A 103 -4.66 -13.07 -8.13
C ALA A 103 -5.31 -14.47 -8.07
N LEU A 104 -6.64 -14.56 -8.16
CA LEU A 104 -7.38 -15.83 -8.18
C LEU A 104 -7.14 -16.66 -9.46
N ALA A 105 -6.57 -16.08 -10.51
CA ALA A 105 -6.08 -16.85 -11.65
C ALA A 105 -4.80 -17.64 -11.31
N HIS A 106 -4.04 -17.22 -10.29
CA HIS A 106 -2.73 -17.79 -9.97
C HIS A 106 -2.68 -18.58 -8.66
N VAL A 107 -3.49 -18.23 -7.66
CA VAL A 107 -3.51 -18.89 -6.34
C VAL A 107 -4.93 -19.25 -5.93
N ASP A 108 -5.07 -20.25 -5.04
CA ASP A 108 -6.38 -20.62 -4.52
C ASP A 108 -6.97 -19.51 -3.63
N GLU A 109 -8.29 -19.36 -3.66
CA GLU A 109 -8.98 -18.34 -2.88
C GLU A 109 -8.71 -18.45 -1.38
N ARG A 110 -8.64 -19.68 -0.85
CA ARG A 110 -8.36 -19.90 0.59
C ARG A 110 -6.95 -19.50 0.95
N GLU A 111 -5.99 -19.73 0.05
CA GLU A 111 -4.60 -19.29 0.25
C GLU A 111 -4.51 -17.77 0.23
N LEU A 112 -5.19 -17.12 -0.71
CA LEU A 112 -5.26 -15.66 -0.82
C LEU A 112 -5.87 -15.03 0.46
N GLN A 113 -7.03 -15.57 0.89
CA GLN A 113 -7.72 -15.16 2.12
C GLN A 113 -6.88 -15.42 3.38
N LEU A 114 -5.93 -16.34 3.34
CA LEU A 114 -5.05 -16.64 4.46
C LEU A 114 -3.81 -15.73 4.49
N VAL A 115 -3.15 -15.54 3.36
CA VAL A 115 -1.84 -14.89 3.26
C VAL A 115 -1.94 -13.37 3.35
N LEU A 116 -2.93 -12.76 2.68
CA LEU A 116 -3.04 -11.31 2.64
C LEU A 116 -3.30 -10.66 4.02
N PRO A 117 -4.23 -11.16 4.87
CA PRO A 117 -4.43 -10.60 6.20
C PRO A 117 -3.20 -10.77 7.10
N ARG A 118 -2.54 -11.93 7.04
CA ARG A 118 -1.32 -12.21 7.82
C ARG A 118 -0.19 -11.25 7.49
N LEU A 119 -0.04 -10.89 6.22
CA LEU A 119 0.94 -9.88 5.82
C LEU A 119 0.61 -8.51 6.41
N ALA A 120 -0.65 -8.07 6.29
CA ALA A 120 -1.09 -6.80 6.86
C ALA A 120 -0.87 -6.76 8.38
N GLU A 121 -1.16 -7.85 9.09
CA GLU A 121 -0.87 -8.00 10.52
C GLU A 121 0.63 -7.93 10.84
N ARG A 122 1.50 -8.51 9.99
CA ARG A 122 2.96 -8.41 10.16
C ARG A 122 3.49 -6.98 9.99
N ALA A 123 2.82 -6.14 9.18
CA ALA A 123 3.14 -4.72 9.07
C ALA A 123 2.65 -3.91 10.30
N ALA A 124 1.56 -4.34 10.95
CA ALA A 124 0.89 -3.58 12.00
C ALA A 124 1.80 -3.24 13.20
N ALA A 125 2.52 -4.23 13.74
CA ALA A 125 3.36 -4.03 14.93
C ALA A 125 4.56 -3.08 14.69
N PRO A 126 5.41 -3.26 13.66
CA PRO A 126 6.49 -2.32 13.37
C PRO A 126 5.96 -0.93 12.98
N ALA A 127 4.91 -0.84 12.17
CA ALA A 127 4.30 0.44 11.80
C ALA A 127 3.76 1.18 13.02
N ARG A 128 3.07 0.49 13.93
CA ARG A 128 2.55 1.09 15.18
C ARG A 128 3.66 1.63 16.06
N ARG A 129 4.74 0.86 16.24
CA ARG A 129 5.89 1.32 17.02
C ARG A 129 6.48 2.60 16.43
N ALA A 130 6.71 2.61 15.12
CA ALA A 130 7.30 3.76 14.45
C ALA A 130 6.38 5.00 14.48
N ALA A 131 5.06 4.81 14.26
CA ALA A 131 4.08 5.88 14.39
C ALA A 131 4.05 6.48 15.80
N GLN A 132 4.09 5.63 16.84
CA GLN A 132 4.14 6.06 18.24
C GLN A 132 5.43 6.84 18.54
N GLU A 133 6.58 6.35 18.07
CA GLU A 133 7.86 7.04 18.23
C GLU A 133 7.84 8.42 17.56
N ALA A 134 7.37 8.51 16.32
CA ALA A 134 7.23 9.76 15.58
C ALA A 134 6.26 10.74 16.25
N ALA A 135 5.11 10.26 16.75
CA ALA A 135 4.14 11.09 17.47
C ALA A 135 4.67 11.60 18.81
N VAL A 136 5.40 10.78 19.57
CA VAL A 136 6.05 11.21 20.83
C VAL A 136 7.06 12.33 20.56
N LEU A 137 7.89 12.20 19.51
CA LEU A 137 8.84 13.24 19.12
C LEU A 137 8.14 14.55 18.74
N ALA A 138 6.99 14.44 18.06
CA ALA A 138 6.15 15.57 17.69
C ALA A 138 5.25 16.12 18.81
N LYS A 139 5.25 15.48 20.00
CA LYS A 139 4.33 15.79 21.12
C LYS A 139 2.85 15.70 20.73
N MET A 140 2.51 14.84 19.78
CA MET A 140 1.15 14.54 19.38
C MET A 140 0.59 13.39 20.25
N SER A 141 -0.69 13.47 20.62
CA SER A 141 -1.36 12.49 21.48
C SER A 141 -2.70 11.99 20.94
N ASP A 142 -2.99 12.23 19.66
CA ASP A 142 -4.18 11.77 18.99
C ASP A 142 -4.08 10.27 18.68
N ALA A 143 -4.82 9.47 19.44
CA ALA A 143 -4.83 8.01 19.29
C ALA A 143 -5.57 7.55 18.03
N GLU A 144 -6.58 8.30 17.57
CA GLU A 144 -7.35 7.97 16.37
C GLU A 144 -6.50 8.19 15.13
N LEU A 145 -5.76 9.30 15.09
CA LEU A 145 -4.82 9.59 14.00
C LEU A 145 -3.69 8.54 13.91
N LEU A 146 -3.13 8.14 15.05
CA LEU A 146 -2.16 7.04 15.11
C LEU A 146 -2.75 5.73 14.57
N GLN A 147 -4.01 5.45 14.89
CA GLN A 147 -4.69 4.26 14.41
C GLN A 147 -4.95 4.33 12.89
N ALA A 148 -5.29 5.51 12.37
CA ALA A 148 -5.45 5.76 10.94
C ALA A 148 -4.12 5.56 10.18
N ALA A 149 -3.01 6.10 10.68
CA ALA A 149 -1.69 5.93 10.08
C ALA A 149 -1.30 4.44 10.00
N VAL A 150 -1.47 3.70 11.10
CA VAL A 150 -1.20 2.25 11.13
C VAL A 150 -2.13 1.49 10.18
N GLY A 151 -3.42 1.85 10.14
CA GLY A 151 -4.39 1.27 9.21
C GLY A 151 -3.99 1.47 7.75
N ALA A 152 -3.53 2.67 7.38
CA ALA A 152 -3.05 2.99 6.04
C ALA A 152 -1.82 2.15 5.66
N ALA A 153 -0.86 1.98 6.57
CA ALA A 153 0.31 1.13 6.35
C ALA A 153 -0.08 -0.35 6.14
N MET A 154 -1.00 -0.86 6.97
CA MET A 154 -1.53 -2.23 6.84
C MET A 154 -2.25 -2.43 5.50
N GLN A 155 -3.10 -1.49 5.11
CA GLN A 155 -3.82 -1.51 3.85
C GLN A 155 -2.84 -1.46 2.66
N SER A 156 -1.83 -0.60 2.71
CA SER A 156 -0.83 -0.50 1.65
C SER A 156 0.01 -1.78 1.52
N ALA A 157 0.36 -2.44 2.63
CA ALA A 157 1.04 -3.74 2.60
C ALA A 157 0.17 -4.82 1.94
N HIS A 158 -1.13 -4.86 2.26
CA HIS A 158 -2.09 -5.75 1.63
C HIS A 158 -2.19 -5.50 0.11
N GLN A 159 -2.39 -4.23 -0.28
CA GLN A 159 -2.48 -3.79 -1.67
C GLN A 159 -1.20 -4.15 -2.46
N ARG A 160 -0.01 -3.94 -1.88
CA ARG A 160 1.27 -4.29 -2.52
C ARG A 160 1.43 -5.78 -2.74
N ALA A 161 0.97 -6.62 -1.81
CA ALA A 161 1.01 -8.07 -1.99
C ALA A 161 0.00 -8.59 -2.99
N LEU A 162 -1.16 -7.95 -3.10
CA LEU A 162 -2.08 -8.23 -4.21
C LEU A 162 -1.39 -8.01 -5.56
N VAL A 163 -0.62 -6.92 -5.72
CA VAL A 163 0.18 -6.71 -6.94
C VAL A 163 1.20 -7.83 -7.16
N GLU A 164 1.92 -8.25 -6.12
CA GLU A 164 2.89 -9.35 -6.23
C GLU A 164 2.23 -10.68 -6.63
N ILE A 165 1.07 -11.00 -6.06
CA ILE A 165 0.34 -12.24 -6.37
C ILE A 165 -0.32 -12.18 -7.74
N ALA A 166 -0.84 -11.03 -8.15
CA ALA A 166 -1.43 -10.84 -9.48
C ALA A 166 -0.35 -10.77 -10.57
N ALA A 167 0.93 -10.54 -10.22
CA ALA A 167 1.96 -10.09 -11.17
C ALA A 167 1.53 -8.83 -11.92
N GLY A 168 0.84 -7.95 -11.20
CA GLY A 168 0.48 -6.64 -11.70
C GLY A 168 1.74 -5.86 -12.10
N ASP A 169 1.54 -4.93 -13.03
CA ASP A 169 2.57 -4.12 -13.67
C ASP A 169 3.64 -3.60 -12.67
N GLU A 170 4.88 -3.51 -13.13
CA GLU A 170 5.95 -2.86 -12.36
C GLU A 170 5.64 -1.37 -12.10
N ASP A 171 4.83 -0.75 -12.96
CA ASP A 171 4.35 0.64 -12.82
C ASP A 171 2.96 0.76 -12.14
N HIS A 172 2.57 -0.24 -11.33
CA HIS A 172 1.25 -0.26 -10.70
C HIS A 172 1.15 0.70 -9.51
N ALA A 173 0.03 1.44 -9.39
CA ALA A 173 -0.21 2.45 -8.35
C ALA A 173 0.13 1.98 -6.92
N PHE A 174 -0.30 0.77 -6.52
CA PHE A 174 0.02 0.21 -5.20
C PHE A 174 1.49 -0.16 -4.97
N ARG A 175 2.29 -0.40 -6.02
CA ARG A 175 3.76 -0.46 -5.87
C ARG A 175 4.26 0.91 -5.47
N HIS A 176 3.81 1.95 -6.15
CA HIS A 176 4.25 3.30 -5.86
C HIS A 176 3.82 3.80 -4.49
N LYS A 177 2.57 3.53 -4.09
CA LYS A 177 2.05 3.85 -2.76
C LYS A 177 2.88 3.19 -1.66
N PHE A 178 3.21 1.91 -1.83
CA PHE A 178 4.02 1.20 -0.83
C PHE A 178 5.47 1.71 -0.78
N ALA A 179 6.05 2.06 -1.93
CA ALA A 179 7.37 2.66 -1.98
C ALA A 179 7.46 3.99 -1.21
N LEU A 180 6.37 4.76 -1.13
CA LEU A 180 6.30 5.94 -0.25
C LEU A 180 6.47 5.54 1.22
N PHE A 181 5.83 4.48 1.68
CA PHE A 181 6.06 3.94 3.02
C PHE A 181 7.47 3.38 3.21
N GLU A 182 8.06 2.75 2.19
CA GLU A 182 9.46 2.30 2.20
C GLU A 182 10.45 3.47 2.26
N SER A 183 10.03 4.67 1.83
CA SER A 183 10.77 5.92 2.04
C SER A 183 10.46 6.62 3.38
N GLY A 184 9.57 6.05 4.19
CA GLY A 184 9.18 6.59 5.49
C GLY A 184 8.14 7.70 5.45
N ARG A 185 7.39 7.81 4.34
CA ARG A 185 6.29 8.74 4.16
C ARG A 185 4.93 8.11 4.42
N TRP A 186 3.94 8.93 4.70
CA TRP A 186 2.54 8.52 4.83
C TRP A 186 1.68 9.20 3.76
N PRO A 187 1.25 8.45 2.72
CA PRO A 187 0.18 8.85 1.81
C PRO A 187 -1.15 8.95 2.55
N ILE A 188 -1.70 10.15 2.70
CA ILE A 188 -2.92 10.35 3.50
C ILE A 188 -4.17 10.21 2.64
N ALA A 189 -4.37 11.14 1.71
CA ALA A 189 -5.54 11.19 0.86
C ALA A 189 -5.31 12.13 -0.33
N VAL A 190 -6.11 11.94 -1.39
CA VAL A 190 -6.35 12.97 -2.40
C VAL A 190 -7.66 13.66 -2.07
N VAL A 191 -7.61 14.97 -1.82
CA VAL A 191 -8.78 15.79 -1.48
C VAL A 191 -8.97 16.85 -2.56
N GLY A 192 -10.06 16.75 -3.32
CA GLY A 192 -10.24 17.58 -4.51
C GLY A 192 -9.15 17.30 -5.55
N ALA A 193 -8.26 18.27 -5.77
CA ALA A 193 -7.14 18.16 -6.72
C ALA A 193 -5.76 18.11 -6.03
N THR A 194 -5.71 17.84 -4.71
CA THR A 194 -4.45 17.83 -3.96
C THR A 194 -4.20 16.48 -3.29
N PHE A 195 -3.00 15.93 -3.51
CA PHE A 195 -2.50 14.75 -2.82
C PHE A 195 -1.68 15.14 -1.61
N HIS A 196 -2.14 14.75 -0.43
CA HIS A 196 -1.50 15.05 0.85
C HIS A 196 -0.52 13.92 1.21
N LEU A 197 0.77 14.25 1.26
CA LEU A 197 1.86 13.34 1.58
C LEU A 197 2.64 13.86 2.78
N PHE A 198 2.69 13.08 3.85
CA PHE A 198 3.38 13.42 5.10
C PHE A 198 4.78 12.79 5.15
#